data_AF-A0A2E9Y6C9-F1
#
_entry.id   AF-A0A2E9Y6C9-F1
#
_cell.length_a   1.000
_cell.length_b   1.000
_cell.length_c   1.000
_cell.angle_alpha   90.00
_cell.angle_beta   90.00
_cell.angle_gamma   90.00
#
_symmetry.space_group_name_H-M   'P 1'
#
loop_
_entity.id
_entity.type
_entity.pdbx_description
1 polymer ?
#
loop_
_entity_poly.entity_id
_entity_poly.type
_entity_poly.pdbx_seq_one_letter_code
_entity_poly.pdbx_strand_id
1 'polypeptide(L)'
;MKIEIEHGHWLHYFGGLAVVLLIVQLFTGIFLGLFYQADLQTAYASVQGLYKDFALGAWIRDSHRWIALFIFAAIVVHVVRSLLRREFLNYLRSTSWLTGGLLILPLLALLVTGFILPWEWRAYWFMEMVPNYLGALPLVGPGLKAYLIESFSLSRNFITHVVILPIVAYVLIDFHVLALLRRKRLGIGAYLAKHALLSIPFFIAIAVLAVNIPTPTEDPDIIPMPLEGADVPTPEWFILFFFKPFLDFEGFLARFLGIYLPVALFLILISLPLVLKGRTNWQQPAPLRPIGKFGKAGLIGVAVSFLIVIFPTAVPFGLLYSETHVSPTLGCNSCHNVMMGTRMGIPPKAFKDRKINPLLDDNHWMVEHWFYPQVAW
;
A
#
# COMPACT_ATOMS: atom_id res chain seq x y z
N MET A 1 -27.80 29.93 1.24
CA MET A 1 -26.41 29.65 1.69
C MET A 1 -25.54 29.50 0.45
N LYS A 2 -24.79 30.55 0.06
CA LYS A 2 -23.82 30.48 -1.04
C LYS A 2 -22.73 29.51 -0.59
N ILE A 3 -22.71 28.31 -1.16
CA ILE A 3 -21.51 27.48 -1.14
C ILE A 3 -20.55 28.25 -2.05
N GLU A 4 -19.68 29.08 -1.47
CA GLU A 4 -18.53 29.58 -2.20
C GLU A 4 -17.79 28.35 -2.71
N ILE A 5 -17.88 28.15 -4.02
CA ILE A 5 -17.03 27.21 -4.73
C ILE A 5 -15.63 27.80 -4.55
N GLU A 6 -14.87 27.37 -3.54
CA GLU A 6 -13.47 27.77 -3.39
C GLU A 6 -12.79 27.54 -4.74
N HIS A 7 -12.43 28.63 -5.40
CA HIS A 7 -11.77 28.61 -6.68
C HIS A 7 -10.38 27.99 -6.49
N GLY A 8 -10.16 26.83 -7.10
CA GLY A 8 -8.85 26.46 -7.65
C GLY A 8 -7.67 26.34 -6.67
N HIS A 9 -7.87 26.00 -5.40
CA HIS A 9 -6.71 25.68 -4.56
C HIS A 9 -6.20 24.26 -4.91
N TRP A 10 -4.98 24.17 -5.42
CA TRP A 10 -4.34 22.94 -5.92
C TRP A 10 -4.33 21.79 -4.90
N LEU A 11 -4.37 22.08 -3.59
CA LEU A 11 -4.48 21.05 -2.53
C LEU A 11 -5.73 20.18 -2.59
N HIS A 12 -6.82 20.63 -3.22
CA HIS A 12 -8.05 19.84 -3.34
C HIS A 12 -7.95 18.75 -4.40
N TYR A 13 -6.83 18.70 -5.11
CA TYR A 13 -6.62 17.85 -6.24
C TYR A 13 -6.39 16.38 -5.87
N PHE A 14 -5.68 16.11 -4.77
CA PHE A 14 -5.17 14.76 -4.46
C PHE A 14 -6.25 13.72 -4.20
N GLY A 15 -7.40 14.12 -3.66
CA GLY A 15 -8.54 13.19 -3.52
C GLY A 15 -9.09 12.74 -4.88
N GLY A 16 -9.19 13.67 -5.84
CA GLY A 16 -9.63 13.33 -7.19
C GLY A 16 -8.55 12.67 -8.05
N LEU A 17 -7.27 13.00 -7.83
CA LEU A 17 -6.13 12.26 -8.39
C LEU A 17 -6.21 10.79 -7.95
N ALA A 18 -6.39 10.52 -6.66
CA ALA A 18 -6.50 9.16 -6.15
C ALA A 18 -7.66 8.39 -6.81
N VAL A 19 -8.83 9.01 -7.00
CA VAL A 19 -9.97 8.38 -7.72
C VAL A 19 -9.62 8.07 -9.17
N VAL A 20 -8.98 9.00 -9.89
CA VAL A 20 -8.58 8.79 -11.28
C VAL A 20 -7.53 7.68 -11.38
N LEU A 21 -6.52 7.69 -10.52
CA LEU A 21 -5.49 6.66 -10.48
C LEU A 21 -6.09 5.30 -10.11
N LEU A 22 -7.05 5.22 -9.18
CA LEU A 22 -7.75 3.96 -8.84
C LEU A 22 -8.51 3.38 -10.04
N ILE A 23 -9.11 4.22 -10.88
CA ILE A 23 -9.76 3.77 -12.13
C ILE A 23 -8.70 3.17 -13.07
N VAL A 24 -7.56 3.84 -13.26
CA VAL A 24 -6.48 3.31 -14.11
C VAL A 24 -5.83 2.06 -13.51
N GLN A 25 -5.70 1.98 -12.18
CA GLN A 25 -5.24 0.78 -11.46
C GLN A 25 -6.15 -0.40 -11.75
N LEU A 26 -7.48 -0.20 -11.73
CA LEU A 26 -8.44 -1.24 -12.04
C LEU A 26 -8.27 -1.75 -13.49
N PHE A 27 -8.18 -0.85 -14.47
CA PHE A 27 -8.02 -1.25 -15.87
C PHE A 27 -6.70 -1.97 -16.15
N THR A 28 -5.59 -1.47 -15.60
CA THR A 28 -4.29 -2.14 -15.70
C THR A 28 -4.32 -3.49 -15.00
N GLY A 29 -4.98 -3.60 -13.84
CA GLY A 29 -5.16 -4.87 -13.12
C GLY A 29 -5.99 -5.90 -13.88
N ILE A 30 -7.09 -5.46 -14.51
CA ILE A 30 -7.89 -6.32 -15.39
C ILE A 30 -7.04 -6.86 -16.53
N PHE A 31 -6.25 -6.00 -17.20
CA PHE A 31 -5.36 -6.43 -18.27
C PHE A 31 -4.34 -7.47 -17.79
N LEU A 32 -3.67 -7.23 -16.65
CA LEU A 32 -2.70 -8.18 -16.09
C LEU A 32 -3.37 -9.52 -15.71
N GLY A 33 -4.59 -9.45 -15.17
CA GLY A 33 -5.37 -10.64 -14.81
C GLY A 33 -5.75 -11.53 -16.00
N LEU A 34 -5.72 -11.03 -17.24
CA LEU A 34 -5.96 -11.86 -18.44
C LEU A 34 -4.79 -12.81 -18.76
N PHE A 35 -3.59 -12.49 -18.28
CA PHE A 35 -2.36 -13.25 -18.56
C PHE A 35 -1.78 -13.94 -17.32
N TYR A 36 -2.19 -13.51 -16.13
CA TYR A 36 -1.74 -14.06 -14.87
C TYR A 36 -2.35 -15.44 -14.57
N GLN A 37 -1.52 -16.39 -14.13
CA GLN A 37 -1.95 -17.70 -13.68
C GLN A 37 -1.84 -17.78 -12.15
N ALA A 38 -2.98 -17.82 -11.45
CA ALA A 38 -3.04 -17.81 -9.99
C ALA A 38 -2.75 -19.18 -9.35
N ASP A 39 -1.65 -19.81 -9.76
CA ASP A 39 -1.16 -21.09 -9.25
C ASP A 39 0.32 -20.96 -8.86
N LEU A 40 0.72 -21.67 -7.81
CA LEU A 40 2.04 -21.50 -7.18
C LEU A 40 3.19 -21.96 -8.08
N GLN A 41 2.93 -22.86 -9.04
CA GLN A 41 3.94 -23.35 -9.99
C GLN A 41 4.09 -22.42 -11.20
N THR A 42 3.01 -21.75 -11.60
CA THR A 42 2.97 -20.99 -12.86
C THR A 42 2.88 -19.48 -12.67
N ALA A 43 2.61 -18.97 -11.45
CA ALA A 43 2.40 -17.54 -11.21
C ALA A 43 3.62 -16.70 -11.58
N TYR A 44 4.79 -17.05 -11.06
CA TYR A 44 6.02 -16.32 -11.37
C TYR A 44 6.32 -16.35 -12.87
N ALA A 45 6.29 -17.53 -13.48
CA ALA A 45 6.49 -17.69 -14.92
C ALA A 45 5.47 -16.90 -15.76
N SER A 46 4.20 -16.82 -15.35
CA SER A 46 3.17 -16.04 -16.03
C SER A 46 3.44 -14.53 -15.97
N VAL A 47 4.01 -14.04 -14.87
CA VAL A 47 4.46 -12.65 -14.76
C VAL A 47 5.69 -12.39 -15.62
N GLN A 48 6.63 -13.35 -15.69
CA GLN A 48 7.77 -13.22 -16.61
C GLN A 48 7.34 -13.25 -18.09
N GLY A 49 6.29 -14.00 -18.42
CA GLY A 49 5.67 -13.97 -19.75
C GLY A 49 5.15 -12.58 -20.14
N LEU A 50 4.67 -11.76 -19.21
CA LEU A 50 4.29 -10.37 -19.51
C LEU A 50 5.46 -9.52 -20.01
N TYR A 51 6.68 -9.81 -19.56
CA TYR A 51 7.88 -9.10 -20.00
C TYR A 51 8.41 -9.60 -21.35
N LYS A 52 8.24 -10.89 -21.64
CA LYS A 52 8.83 -11.56 -22.81
C LYS A 52 7.88 -11.62 -24.01
N ASP A 53 6.60 -11.88 -23.75
CA ASP A 53 5.65 -12.32 -24.79
C ASP A 53 4.75 -11.18 -25.28
N PHE A 54 4.71 -10.04 -24.59
CA PHE A 54 3.81 -8.92 -24.91
C PHE A 54 4.54 -7.59 -24.98
N ALA A 55 4.45 -6.91 -26.14
CA ALA A 55 5.15 -5.64 -26.40
C ALA A 55 4.85 -4.51 -25.39
N LEU A 56 3.67 -4.52 -24.75
CA LEU A 56 3.30 -3.55 -23.70
C LEU A 56 3.13 -4.20 -22.32
N GLY A 57 3.34 -5.51 -22.18
CA GLY A 57 3.08 -6.24 -20.93
C GLY A 57 3.97 -5.74 -19.79
N ALA A 58 5.28 -5.65 -20.03
CA ALA A 58 6.26 -5.05 -19.11
C ALA A 58 5.83 -3.65 -18.65
N TRP A 59 5.53 -2.77 -19.61
CA TRP A 59 5.17 -1.39 -19.32
C TRP A 59 3.86 -1.27 -18.53
N ILE A 60 2.83 -2.06 -18.85
CA ILE A 60 1.56 -2.06 -18.11
C ILE A 60 1.77 -2.60 -16.69
N ARG A 61 2.58 -3.65 -16.52
CA ARG A 61 2.86 -4.25 -15.21
C ARG A 61 3.63 -3.29 -14.30
N ASP A 62 4.67 -2.64 -14.81
CA ASP A 62 5.41 -1.64 -14.04
C ASP A 62 4.59 -0.37 -13.81
N SER A 63 3.75 0.03 -14.77
CA SER A 63 2.78 1.11 -14.55
C SER A 63 1.79 0.76 -13.45
N HIS A 64 1.28 -0.48 -13.39
CA HIS A 64 0.36 -0.93 -12.34
C HIS A 64 0.99 -0.82 -10.94
N ARG A 65 2.28 -1.18 -10.81
CA ARG A 65 3.04 -0.98 -9.56
C ARG A 65 3.18 0.51 -9.23
N TRP A 66 3.64 1.33 -10.17
CA TRP A 66 3.84 2.76 -9.93
C TRP A 66 2.53 3.51 -9.62
N ILE A 67 1.44 3.21 -10.32
CA ILE A 67 0.12 3.79 -10.03
C ILE A 67 -0.30 3.50 -8.58
N ALA A 68 -0.09 2.27 -8.09
CA ALA A 68 -0.41 1.90 -6.71
C ALA A 68 0.36 2.75 -5.69
N LEU A 69 1.65 3.00 -5.93
CA LEU A 69 2.49 3.86 -5.09
C LEU A 69 2.02 5.33 -5.13
N PHE A 70 1.67 5.84 -6.30
CA PHE A 70 1.13 7.20 -6.45
C PHE A 70 -0.25 7.37 -5.81
N ILE A 71 -1.10 6.33 -5.83
CA ILE A 71 -2.38 6.32 -5.09
C ILE A 71 -2.12 6.49 -3.60
N PHE A 72 -1.25 5.67 -3.02
CA PHE A 72 -0.91 5.76 -1.60
C PHE A 72 -0.39 7.16 -1.24
N ALA A 73 0.55 7.67 -2.03
CA ALA A 73 1.11 8.99 -1.79
C ALA A 73 0.05 10.11 -1.91
N ALA A 74 -0.83 10.04 -2.91
CA ALA A 74 -1.94 10.99 -3.06
C ALA A 74 -2.91 10.94 -1.85
N ILE A 75 -3.18 9.76 -1.30
CA ILE A 75 -4.02 9.59 -0.11
C ILE A 75 -3.37 10.22 1.11
N VAL A 76 -2.07 10.01 1.34
CA VAL A 76 -1.33 10.65 2.45
C VAL A 76 -1.47 12.17 2.37
N VAL A 77 -1.20 12.76 1.20
CA VAL A 77 -1.35 14.20 0.98
C VAL A 77 -2.80 14.65 1.21
N HIS A 78 -3.77 13.87 0.72
CA HIS A 78 -5.19 14.15 0.88
C HIS A 78 -5.64 14.17 2.34
N VAL A 79 -5.21 13.19 3.15
CA VAL A 79 -5.54 13.06 4.57
C VAL A 79 -4.88 14.18 5.38
N VAL A 80 -3.57 14.41 5.20
CA VAL A 80 -2.81 15.46 5.93
C VAL A 80 -3.43 16.82 5.69
N ARG A 81 -3.73 17.18 4.44
CA ARG A 81 -4.39 18.45 4.13
C ARG A 81 -5.78 18.54 4.76
N SER A 82 -6.57 17.48 4.71
CA SER A 82 -7.92 17.47 5.28
C SER A 82 -7.89 17.62 6.81
N LEU A 83 -6.87 17.06 7.47
CA LEU A 83 -6.57 17.28 8.88
C LEU A 83 -6.19 18.74 9.18
N LEU A 84 -5.24 19.31 8.41
CA LEU A 84 -4.78 20.70 8.59
C LEU A 84 -5.92 21.73 8.40
N ARG A 85 -6.86 21.45 7.49
CA ARG A 85 -8.06 22.27 7.27
C ARG A 85 -9.19 22.00 8.24
N ARG A 86 -9.01 21.05 9.15
CA ARG A 86 -10.01 20.63 10.14
C ARG A 86 -11.34 20.25 9.49
N GLU A 87 -11.30 19.59 8.33
CA GLU A 87 -12.53 19.28 7.57
C GLU A 87 -13.44 18.31 8.32
N PHE A 88 -12.88 17.51 9.23
CA PHE A 88 -13.60 16.65 10.15
C PHE A 88 -14.55 17.41 11.11
N LEU A 89 -14.31 18.71 11.36
CA LEU A 89 -15.19 19.57 12.16
C LEU A 89 -16.37 20.12 11.36
N ASN A 90 -16.46 19.87 10.06
CA ASN A 90 -17.60 20.30 9.26
C ASN A 90 -18.67 19.20 9.25
N TYR A 91 -19.89 19.53 9.69
CA TYR A 91 -21.01 18.59 9.77
C TYR A 91 -21.25 17.86 8.44
N LEU A 92 -21.22 18.59 7.32
CA LEU A 92 -21.43 18.03 5.98
C LEU A 92 -20.31 17.10 5.51
N ARG A 93 -19.13 17.18 6.12
CA ARG A 93 -17.95 16.37 5.74
C ARG A 93 -17.57 15.33 6.78
N SER A 94 -18.21 15.32 7.94
CA SER A 94 -17.99 14.32 9.00
C SER A 94 -18.23 12.89 8.50
N THR A 95 -19.27 12.67 7.69
CA THR A 95 -19.53 11.37 7.05
C THR A 95 -18.43 11.01 6.05
N SER A 96 -18.00 11.94 5.20
CA SER A 96 -16.88 11.71 4.27
C SER A 96 -15.57 11.42 4.99
N TRP A 97 -15.34 12.04 6.15
CA TRP A 97 -14.16 11.75 6.97
C TRP A 97 -14.16 10.30 7.47
N LEU A 98 -15.29 9.83 8.03
CA LEU A 98 -15.42 8.46 8.51
C LEU A 98 -15.29 7.45 7.37
N THR A 99 -16.00 7.64 6.26
CA THR A 99 -15.94 6.71 5.12
C THR A 99 -14.58 6.73 4.44
N GLY A 100 -13.91 7.89 4.38
CA GLY A 100 -12.54 8.03 3.86
C GLY A 100 -11.51 7.36 4.78
N GLY A 101 -11.67 7.50 6.10
CA GLY A 101 -10.87 6.78 7.08
C GLY A 101 -10.99 5.27 6.94
N LEU A 102 -12.22 4.76 6.82
CA LEU A 102 -12.47 3.33 6.58
C LEU A 102 -11.93 2.85 5.22
N LEU A 103 -11.99 3.69 4.18
CA LEU A 103 -11.47 3.38 2.84
C LEU A 103 -9.96 3.13 2.83
N ILE A 104 -9.19 3.67 3.78
CA ILE A 104 -7.74 3.40 3.88
C ILE A 104 -7.47 1.90 4.10
N LEU A 105 -8.33 1.19 4.84
CA LEU A 105 -8.13 -0.23 5.17
C LEU A 105 -8.10 -1.15 3.95
N PRO A 106 -9.11 -1.18 3.05
CA PRO A 106 -9.05 -2.00 1.85
C PRO A 106 -7.97 -1.54 0.87
N LEU A 107 -7.61 -0.25 0.85
CA LEU A 107 -6.52 0.24 0.00
C LEU A 107 -5.14 -0.25 0.48
N LEU A 108 -4.90 -0.31 1.79
CA LEU A 108 -3.71 -0.97 2.36
C LEU A 108 -3.72 -2.47 2.07
N ALA A 109 -4.88 -3.13 2.20
CA ALA A 109 -5.01 -4.54 1.88
C ALA A 109 -4.77 -4.84 0.39
N LEU A 110 -5.14 -3.93 -0.53
CA LEU A 110 -4.84 -4.06 -1.96
C LEU A 110 -3.33 -3.99 -2.23
N LEU A 111 -2.61 -3.09 -1.56
CA LEU A 111 -1.15 -3.03 -1.66
C LEU A 111 -0.52 -4.35 -1.19
N VAL A 112 -1.00 -4.88 -0.07
CA VAL A 112 -0.49 -6.15 0.49
C VAL A 112 -0.76 -7.33 -0.44
N THR A 113 -2.01 -7.53 -0.80
CA THR A 113 -2.44 -8.69 -1.60
C THR A 113 -1.86 -8.64 -3.01
N GLY A 114 -1.70 -7.45 -3.61
CA GLY A 114 -1.11 -7.26 -4.93
C GLY A 114 0.39 -7.52 -4.94
N PHE A 115 1.10 -7.14 -3.87
CA PHE A 115 2.54 -7.41 -3.72
C PHE A 115 2.84 -8.92 -3.64
N ILE A 116 1.89 -9.73 -3.19
CA ILE A 116 2.04 -11.19 -3.11
C ILE A 116 1.88 -11.86 -4.49
N LEU A 117 1.12 -11.28 -5.42
CA LEU A 117 0.74 -11.94 -6.68
C LEU A 117 1.89 -12.29 -7.62
N PRO A 118 2.95 -11.47 -7.79
CA PRO A 118 4.08 -11.86 -8.63
C PRO A 118 4.74 -13.18 -8.20
N TRP A 119 4.56 -13.55 -6.93
CA TRP A 119 5.13 -14.76 -6.34
C TRP A 119 6.65 -14.85 -6.54
N GLU A 120 7.31 -13.70 -6.57
CA GLU A 120 8.77 -13.59 -6.48
C GLU A 120 9.24 -13.75 -5.02
N TRP A 121 10.55 -13.90 -4.78
CA TRP A 121 11.08 -14.15 -3.45
C TRP A 121 10.62 -13.10 -2.41
N ARG A 122 10.58 -11.83 -2.79
CA ARG A 122 10.06 -10.73 -1.94
C ARG A 122 8.59 -10.91 -1.59
N ALA A 123 7.79 -11.38 -2.55
CA ALA A 123 6.36 -11.61 -2.41
C ALA A 123 6.06 -12.74 -1.42
N TYR A 124 6.85 -13.83 -1.45
CA TYR A 124 6.76 -14.91 -0.46
C TYR A 124 7.05 -14.40 0.96
N TRP A 125 8.14 -13.65 1.13
CA TRP A 125 8.47 -13.06 2.44
C TRP A 125 7.35 -12.16 2.94
N PHE A 126 6.78 -11.38 2.04
CA PHE A 126 5.67 -10.51 2.37
C PHE A 126 4.40 -11.27 2.81
N MET A 127 4.11 -12.40 2.15
CA MET A 127 3.01 -13.32 2.50
C MET A 127 3.13 -13.86 3.93
N GLU A 128 4.36 -14.17 4.39
CA GLU A 128 4.62 -14.63 5.75
C GLU A 128 4.68 -13.47 6.76
N MET A 129 5.32 -12.37 6.39
CA MET A 129 5.62 -11.25 7.28
C MET A 129 4.33 -10.55 7.76
N VAL A 130 3.32 -10.39 6.90
CA VAL A 130 2.06 -9.71 7.24
C VAL A 130 1.22 -10.48 8.29
N PRO A 131 0.92 -11.78 8.14
CA PRO A 131 0.27 -12.56 9.19
C PRO A 131 1.04 -12.58 10.50
N ASN A 132 2.38 -12.60 10.47
CA ASN A 132 3.21 -12.54 11.67
C ASN A 132 3.06 -11.21 12.40
N TYR A 133 3.05 -10.08 11.68
CA TYR A 133 2.75 -8.76 12.23
C TYR A 133 1.35 -8.71 12.85
N LEU A 134 0.33 -9.20 12.14
CA LEU A 134 -1.03 -9.27 12.66
C LEU A 134 -1.15 -10.20 13.88
N GLY A 135 -0.27 -11.21 13.96
CA GLY A 135 -0.13 -12.11 15.10
C GLY A 135 0.19 -11.43 16.42
N ALA A 136 0.82 -10.25 16.38
CA ALA A 136 1.17 -9.48 17.57
C ALA A 136 0.04 -8.57 18.10
N LEU A 137 -1.13 -8.57 17.45
CA LEU A 137 -2.34 -7.95 17.98
C LEU A 137 -2.81 -8.67 19.26
N PRO A 138 -3.25 -7.93 20.29
CA PRO A 138 -3.77 -8.54 21.50
C PRO A 138 -5.09 -9.26 21.21
N LEU A 139 -5.36 -10.33 21.95
CA LEU A 139 -6.59 -11.14 21.92
C LEU A 139 -6.83 -11.93 20.61
N VAL A 140 -6.86 -11.24 19.47
CA VAL A 140 -7.22 -11.83 18.16
C VAL A 140 -6.01 -12.22 17.32
N GLY A 141 -4.82 -11.71 17.62
CA GLY A 141 -3.61 -11.87 16.80
C GLY A 141 -3.24 -13.32 16.52
N PRO A 142 -3.06 -14.19 17.55
CA PRO A 142 -2.68 -15.58 17.34
C PRO A 142 -3.65 -16.35 16.43
N GLY A 143 -4.96 -16.17 16.64
CA GLY A 143 -5.99 -16.81 15.82
C GLY A 143 -6.03 -16.26 14.38
N LEU A 144 -5.86 -14.94 14.22
CA LEU A 144 -5.81 -14.29 12.91
C LEU A 144 -4.59 -14.75 12.11
N LYS A 145 -3.40 -14.79 12.72
CA LYS A 145 -2.18 -15.32 12.10
C LYS A 145 -2.39 -16.76 11.63
N ALA A 146 -2.88 -17.63 12.52
CA ALA A 146 -3.11 -19.04 12.20
C ALA A 146 -4.09 -19.17 11.02
N TYR A 147 -5.20 -18.44 11.05
CA TYR A 147 -6.17 -18.44 9.95
C TYR A 147 -5.55 -17.98 8.63
N LEU A 148 -4.84 -16.85 8.62
CA LEU A 148 -4.26 -16.29 7.39
C LEU A 148 -3.23 -17.22 6.76
N ILE A 149 -2.37 -17.86 7.56
CA ILE A 149 -1.38 -18.81 7.08
C ILE A 149 -2.05 -20.12 6.64
N GLU A 150 -2.87 -20.75 7.49
CA GLU A 150 -3.45 -22.07 7.19
C GLU A 150 -4.43 -22.05 6.02
N SER A 151 -5.11 -20.91 5.79
CA SER A 151 -6.07 -20.74 4.70
C SER A 151 -5.46 -20.17 3.43
N PHE A 152 -4.17 -19.84 3.43
CA PHE A 152 -3.51 -19.22 2.28
C PHE A 152 -3.51 -20.15 1.07
N SER A 153 -3.87 -19.56 -0.06
CA SER A 153 -3.58 -20.10 -1.40
C SER A 153 -3.48 -18.91 -2.34
N LEU A 154 -2.65 -19.03 -3.36
CA LEU A 154 -2.43 -17.93 -4.30
C LEU A 154 -3.72 -17.56 -5.06
N SER A 155 -4.55 -18.55 -5.39
CA SER A 155 -5.87 -18.34 -6.01
C SER A 155 -6.84 -17.56 -5.11
N ARG A 156 -6.87 -17.84 -3.80
CA ARG A 156 -7.67 -17.04 -2.84
C ARG A 156 -7.13 -15.63 -2.70
N ASN A 157 -5.81 -15.44 -2.66
CA ASN A 157 -5.20 -14.11 -2.63
C ASN A 157 -5.54 -13.32 -3.90
N PHE A 158 -5.51 -13.96 -5.07
CA PHE A 158 -5.92 -13.38 -6.35
C PHE A 158 -7.38 -12.94 -6.36
N ILE A 159 -8.32 -13.80 -5.93
CA ILE A 159 -9.74 -13.43 -5.83
C ILE A 159 -9.94 -12.28 -4.83
N THR A 160 -9.22 -12.31 -3.71
CA THR A 160 -9.28 -11.25 -2.71
C THR A 160 -8.82 -9.90 -3.30
N HIS A 161 -7.70 -9.92 -4.03
CA HIS A 161 -7.11 -8.72 -4.64
C HIS A 161 -7.93 -8.16 -5.81
N VAL A 162 -8.43 -9.01 -6.70
CA VAL A 162 -9.05 -8.58 -7.97
C VAL A 162 -10.55 -8.38 -7.84
N VAL A 163 -11.22 -9.07 -6.91
CA VAL A 163 -12.69 -9.04 -6.80
C VAL A 163 -13.13 -8.44 -5.47
N ILE A 164 -12.75 -9.06 -4.35
CA ILE A 164 -13.33 -8.72 -3.03
C ILE A 164 -12.93 -7.29 -2.62
N LEU A 165 -11.64 -7.00 -2.58
CA LEU A 165 -11.14 -5.70 -2.12
C LEU A 165 -11.54 -4.55 -3.06
N PRO A 166 -11.52 -4.68 -4.41
CA PRO A 166 -12.02 -3.64 -5.29
C PRO A 166 -13.51 -3.35 -5.12
N ILE A 167 -14.35 -4.36 -4.87
CA ILE A 167 -15.78 -4.16 -4.57
C ILE A 167 -15.95 -3.39 -3.26
N VAL A 168 -15.25 -3.80 -2.19
CA VAL A 168 -15.31 -3.10 -0.89
C VAL A 168 -14.83 -1.66 -1.02
N ALA A 169 -13.71 -1.44 -1.71
CA ALA A 169 -13.18 -0.11 -1.99
C ALA A 169 -14.17 0.73 -2.81
N TYR A 170 -14.79 0.17 -3.85
CA TYR A 170 -15.80 0.86 -4.66
C TYR A 170 -16.99 1.33 -3.82
N VAL A 171 -17.55 0.47 -2.97
CA VAL A 171 -18.67 0.83 -2.08
C VAL A 171 -18.27 1.99 -1.16
N LEU A 172 -17.07 1.94 -0.57
CA LEU A 172 -16.59 3.01 0.30
C LEU A 172 -16.29 4.30 -0.47
N ILE A 173 -15.74 4.23 -1.68
CA ILE A 173 -15.56 5.38 -2.59
C ILE A 173 -16.93 6.00 -2.94
N ASP A 174 -17.95 5.18 -3.12
CA ASP A 174 -19.31 5.65 -3.41
C ASP A 174 -19.84 6.55 -2.29
N PHE A 175 -19.79 6.03 -1.06
CA PHE A 175 -20.20 6.79 0.13
C PHE A 175 -19.27 7.97 0.43
N HIS A 176 -17.99 7.86 0.11
CA HIS A 176 -17.01 8.91 0.38
C HIS A 176 -17.17 10.12 -0.54
N VAL A 177 -17.33 9.89 -1.85
CA VAL A 177 -17.31 10.98 -2.86
C VAL A 177 -18.38 10.85 -3.94
N LEU A 178 -18.66 9.68 -4.52
CA LEU A 178 -19.52 9.60 -5.71
C LEU A 178 -20.97 9.95 -5.40
N ALA A 179 -21.52 9.51 -4.27
CA ALA A 179 -22.87 9.86 -3.83
C ALA A 179 -23.05 11.37 -3.65
N LEU A 180 -22.01 12.08 -3.21
CA LEU A 180 -22.01 13.54 -3.10
C LEU A 180 -21.93 14.21 -4.48
N LEU A 181 -21.15 13.65 -5.40
CA LEU A 181 -21.02 14.18 -6.77
C LEU A 181 -22.29 14.01 -7.59
N ARG A 182 -23.06 12.91 -7.40
CA ARG A 182 -24.37 12.70 -8.07
C ARG A 182 -25.38 13.81 -7.74
N ARG A 183 -25.27 14.42 -6.56
CA ARG A 183 -26.15 15.53 -6.12
C ARG A 183 -25.72 16.90 -6.67
N LYS A 184 -24.55 17.00 -7.32
CA LYS A 184 -24.04 18.27 -7.89
C LYS A 184 -24.48 18.42 -9.35
N ARG A 185 -24.79 19.66 -9.75
CA ARG A 185 -25.22 20.00 -11.13
C ARG A 185 -24.26 19.56 -12.24
N LEU A 186 -22.95 19.58 -11.98
CA LEU A 186 -21.92 19.19 -12.95
C LEU A 186 -21.72 17.65 -13.04
N GLY A 187 -22.22 16.90 -12.05
CA GLY A 187 -22.16 15.44 -12.01
C GLY A 187 -20.75 14.84 -11.87
N ILE A 188 -20.68 13.51 -11.97
CA ILE A 188 -19.45 12.71 -11.87
C ILE A 188 -18.55 12.90 -13.10
N GLY A 189 -19.12 12.94 -14.30
CA GLY A 189 -18.36 13.04 -15.55
C GLY A 189 -17.46 14.26 -15.61
N ALA A 190 -18.00 15.45 -15.32
CA ALA A 190 -17.21 16.69 -15.29
C ALA A 190 -16.12 16.66 -14.20
N TYR A 191 -16.41 16.04 -13.05
CA TYR A 191 -15.43 15.85 -11.99
C TYR A 191 -14.26 14.97 -12.45
N LEU A 192 -14.55 13.81 -13.03
CA LEU A 192 -13.53 12.88 -13.52
C LEU A 192 -12.72 13.50 -14.67
N ALA A 193 -13.37 14.13 -15.65
CA ALA A 193 -12.67 14.78 -16.76
C ALA A 193 -11.69 15.85 -16.29
N LYS A 194 -12.11 16.69 -15.33
CA LYS A 194 -11.24 17.72 -14.74
C LYS A 194 -10.02 17.09 -14.05
N HIS A 195 -10.22 16.05 -13.25
CA HIS A 195 -9.11 15.43 -12.52
C HIS A 195 -8.21 14.60 -13.42
N ALA A 196 -8.75 13.98 -14.47
CA ALA A 196 -7.97 13.28 -15.48
C ALA A 196 -7.03 14.24 -16.24
N LEU A 197 -7.53 15.41 -16.65
CA LEU A 197 -6.71 16.43 -17.30
C LEU A 197 -5.56 16.92 -16.40
N LEU A 198 -5.87 17.16 -15.13
CA LEU A 198 -4.87 17.58 -14.15
C LEU A 198 -3.91 16.43 -13.76
N SER A 199 -4.23 15.17 -14.09
CA SER A 199 -3.42 13.98 -13.77
C SER A 199 -2.33 13.72 -14.80
N ILE A 200 -2.35 14.42 -15.94
CA ILE A 200 -1.41 14.21 -17.05
C ILE A 200 0.06 14.19 -16.59
N PRO A 201 0.56 15.12 -15.74
CA PRO A 201 1.95 15.06 -15.26
C PRO A 201 2.26 13.80 -14.47
N PHE A 202 1.30 13.32 -13.68
CA PHE A 202 1.47 12.09 -12.89
C PHE A 202 1.50 10.88 -13.80
N PHE A 203 0.67 10.83 -14.84
CA PHE A 203 0.73 9.77 -15.85
C PHE A 203 2.04 9.78 -16.64
N ILE A 204 2.56 10.97 -17.00
CA ILE A 204 3.87 11.10 -17.64
C ILE A 204 4.96 10.59 -16.70
N ALA A 205 4.94 11.01 -15.42
CA ALA A 205 5.91 10.56 -14.43
C ALA A 205 5.86 9.04 -14.23
N ILE A 206 4.67 8.46 -14.09
CA ILE A 206 4.45 7.01 -13.98
C ILE A 206 4.99 6.29 -15.21
N ALA A 207 4.70 6.78 -16.42
CA ALA A 207 5.19 6.17 -17.66
C ALA A 207 6.71 6.21 -17.76
N VAL A 208 7.34 7.33 -17.38
CA VAL A 208 8.80 7.46 -17.32
C VAL A 208 9.39 6.51 -16.27
N LEU A 209 8.82 6.46 -15.07
CA LEU A 209 9.29 5.58 -14.00
C LEU A 209 9.12 4.10 -14.36
N ALA A 210 8.03 3.73 -15.02
CA ALA A 210 7.81 2.35 -15.49
C ALA A 210 8.87 1.87 -16.47
N VAL A 211 9.43 2.78 -17.30
CA VAL A 211 10.50 2.45 -18.25
C VAL A 211 11.89 2.49 -17.61
N ASN A 212 12.15 3.46 -16.74
CA ASN A 212 13.50 3.71 -16.21
C ASN A 212 13.79 2.98 -14.89
N ILE A 213 12.75 2.57 -14.17
CA ILE A 213 12.85 1.83 -12.90
C ILE A 213 11.85 0.66 -12.96
N PRO A 214 12.03 -0.29 -13.90
CA PRO A 214 11.24 -1.51 -13.94
C PRO A 214 11.57 -2.39 -12.73
N THR A 215 10.70 -3.33 -12.39
CA THR A 215 11.16 -4.39 -11.48
C THR A 215 12.07 -5.38 -12.20
N PRO A 216 12.99 -6.03 -11.49
CA PRO A 216 13.78 -7.12 -12.04
C PRO A 216 12.89 -8.20 -12.68
N THR A 217 13.31 -8.66 -13.86
CA THR A 217 12.62 -9.67 -14.70
C THR A 217 13.36 -11.00 -14.72
N GLU A 218 14.49 -11.06 -14.04
CA GLU A 218 15.31 -12.26 -13.95
C GLU A 218 15.50 -12.59 -12.49
N ASP A 219 15.60 -13.89 -12.25
CA ASP A 219 16.08 -14.36 -10.98
C ASP A 219 17.51 -13.85 -10.78
N PRO A 220 17.89 -13.46 -9.56
CA PRO A 220 19.27 -13.13 -9.27
C PRO A 220 20.16 -14.35 -9.53
N ASP A 221 21.32 -14.14 -10.17
CA ASP A 221 22.30 -15.19 -10.49
C ASP A 221 22.75 -15.98 -9.24
N ILE A 222 22.72 -15.31 -8.09
CA ILE A 222 22.96 -15.90 -6.77
C ILE A 222 21.63 -15.84 -6.03
N ILE A 223 21.16 -16.99 -5.57
CA ILE A 223 19.98 -17.09 -4.71
C ILE A 223 20.20 -16.19 -3.48
N PRO A 224 19.42 -15.11 -3.30
CA PRO A 224 19.62 -14.19 -2.21
C PRO A 224 19.22 -14.91 -0.94
N MET A 225 20.22 -15.34 -0.18
CA MET A 225 19.99 -15.90 1.14
C MET A 225 19.58 -14.76 2.04
N PRO A 226 18.34 -14.74 2.53
CA PRO A 226 17.93 -13.67 3.40
C PRO A 226 18.80 -13.70 4.67
N LEU A 227 19.42 -14.85 5.04
CA LEU A 227 20.40 -14.99 6.12
C LEU A 227 21.80 -14.35 5.91
N GLU A 228 22.14 -13.91 4.71
CA GLU A 228 23.48 -13.38 4.39
C GLU A 228 23.49 -11.85 4.21
N GLY A 229 22.32 -11.22 4.19
CA GLY A 229 22.23 -9.77 4.36
C GLY A 229 22.58 -8.93 3.15
N ALA A 230 23.08 -9.56 2.10
CA ALA A 230 23.37 -8.95 0.81
C ALA A 230 22.08 -8.45 0.12
N ASP A 231 21.00 -9.21 0.25
CA ASP A 231 19.74 -8.98 -0.47
C ASP A 231 18.52 -9.14 0.45
N VAL A 232 18.33 -8.14 1.31
CA VAL A 232 17.20 -8.11 2.25
C VAL A 232 15.90 -7.94 1.48
N PRO A 233 14.87 -8.78 1.70
CA PRO A 233 13.53 -8.50 1.21
C PRO A 233 12.99 -7.31 2.00
N THR A 234 13.27 -6.09 1.52
CA THR A 234 12.69 -4.88 2.12
C THR A 234 11.26 -4.74 1.60
N PRO A 235 10.27 -4.64 2.49
CA PRO A 235 8.94 -4.19 2.12
C PRO A 235 9.02 -2.86 1.40
N GLU A 236 8.04 -2.57 0.54
CA GLU A 236 7.92 -1.23 -0.03
C GLU A 236 7.86 -0.18 1.10
N TRP A 237 8.40 1.01 0.82
CA TRP A 237 8.70 2.05 1.81
C TRP A 237 7.52 2.40 2.74
N PHE A 238 6.29 2.33 2.23
CA PHE A 238 5.09 2.67 2.99
C PHE A 238 4.74 1.64 4.07
N ILE A 239 5.23 0.40 3.93
CA ILE A 239 5.05 -0.66 4.92
C ILE A 239 6.16 -0.61 5.97
N LEU A 240 7.37 -0.16 5.63
CA LEU A 240 8.52 -0.10 6.55
C LEU A 240 8.19 0.66 7.84
N PHE A 241 7.32 1.67 7.79
CA PHE A 241 6.84 2.37 8.98
C PHE A 241 6.30 1.43 10.09
N PHE A 242 5.57 0.39 9.70
CA PHE A 242 4.95 -0.57 10.63
C PHE A 242 5.92 -1.66 11.08
N PHE A 243 6.87 -2.03 10.22
CA PHE A 243 7.76 -3.17 10.43
C PHE A 243 9.09 -2.79 11.07
N LYS A 244 9.63 -1.60 10.79
CA LYS A 244 10.90 -1.12 11.32
C LYS A 244 11.02 -1.25 12.85
N PRO A 245 9.99 -0.95 13.68
CA PRO A 245 10.09 -1.17 15.12
C PRO A 245 10.30 -2.62 15.55
N PHE A 246 9.89 -3.60 14.74
CA PHE A 246 10.15 -5.03 14.99
C PHE A 246 11.57 -5.47 14.63
N LEU A 247 12.29 -4.64 13.86
CA LEU A 247 13.70 -4.84 13.51
C LEU A 247 14.62 -4.27 14.60
N ASP A 248 14.21 -3.14 15.20
CA ASP A 248 15.07 -2.39 16.12
C ASP A 248 14.84 -2.71 17.60
N PHE A 249 13.66 -3.24 17.95
CA PHE A 249 13.26 -3.43 19.34
C PHE A 249 12.71 -4.84 19.58
N GLU A 250 12.59 -5.22 20.85
CA GLU A 250 12.01 -6.49 21.28
C GLU A 250 10.69 -6.33 22.04
N GLY A 251 9.99 -7.45 22.21
CA GLY A 251 9.01 -7.62 23.26
C GLY A 251 7.86 -6.60 23.18
N PHE A 252 7.60 -5.91 24.28
CA PHE A 252 6.50 -4.92 24.33
C PHE A 252 6.81 -3.68 23.49
N LEU A 253 8.06 -3.20 23.47
CA LEU A 253 8.42 -1.95 22.80
C LEU A 253 8.23 -2.03 21.28
N ALA A 254 8.65 -3.15 20.67
CA ALA A 254 8.39 -3.44 19.26
C ALA A 254 6.90 -3.42 18.92
N ARG A 255 6.09 -4.14 19.71
CA ARG A 255 4.64 -4.23 19.52
C ARG A 255 3.94 -2.89 19.74
N PHE A 256 4.38 -2.13 20.73
CA PHE A 256 3.83 -0.82 21.02
C PHE A 256 4.07 0.15 19.86
N LEU A 257 5.32 0.28 19.40
CA LEU A 257 5.69 1.21 18.34
C LEU A 257 5.19 0.76 16.95
N GLY A 258 5.25 -0.54 16.65
CA GLY A 258 4.90 -1.06 15.33
C GLY A 258 3.41 -1.33 15.12
N ILE A 259 2.63 -1.57 16.19
CA ILE A 259 1.19 -1.90 16.09
C ILE A 259 0.34 -0.97 16.92
N TYR A 260 0.55 -0.92 18.25
CA TYR A 260 -0.43 -0.29 19.14
C TYR A 260 -0.51 1.22 18.91
N LEU A 261 0.63 1.88 18.74
CA LEU A 261 0.71 3.30 18.46
C LEU A 261 0.10 3.64 17.08
N PRO A 262 0.49 3.01 15.95
CA PRO A 262 -0.15 3.29 14.66
C PRO A 262 -1.65 3.02 14.64
N VAL A 263 -2.11 1.90 15.23
CA VAL A 263 -3.54 1.58 15.32
C VAL A 263 -4.27 2.61 16.19
N ALA A 264 -3.72 2.99 17.34
CA ALA A 264 -4.32 4.01 18.20
C ALA A 264 -4.39 5.36 17.49
N LEU A 265 -3.33 5.80 16.81
CA LEU A 265 -3.31 7.03 16.03
C LEU A 265 -4.34 7.00 14.89
N PHE A 266 -4.48 5.88 14.20
CA PHE A 266 -5.51 5.68 13.18
C PHE A 266 -6.93 5.78 13.77
N LEU A 267 -7.20 5.09 14.88
CA LEU A 267 -8.50 5.13 15.57
C LEU A 267 -8.83 6.53 16.09
N ILE A 268 -7.85 7.26 16.63
CA ILE A 268 -7.99 8.66 17.04
C ILE A 268 -8.32 9.51 15.81
N LEU A 269 -7.57 9.37 14.72
CA LEU A 269 -7.76 10.13 13.50
C LEU A 269 -9.18 9.97 12.95
N ILE A 270 -9.68 8.74 12.79
CA ILE A 270 -11.02 8.51 12.25
C ILE A 270 -12.13 8.97 13.21
N SER A 271 -11.89 8.91 14.53
CA SER A 271 -12.89 9.26 15.55
C SER A 271 -12.96 10.76 15.88
N LEU A 272 -12.07 11.59 15.32
CA LEU A 272 -12.07 13.05 15.54
C LEU A 272 -13.45 13.74 15.41
N PRO A 273 -14.29 13.46 14.37
CA PRO A 273 -15.61 14.07 14.27
C PRO A 273 -16.54 13.69 15.42
N LEU A 274 -16.38 12.48 15.99
CA LEU A 274 -17.23 11.96 17.07
C LEU A 274 -16.81 12.53 18.43
N VAL A 275 -15.50 12.58 18.68
CA VAL A 275 -14.92 13.05 19.96
C VAL A 275 -15.09 14.56 20.12
N LEU A 276 -14.99 15.32 19.02
CA LEU A 276 -15.06 16.79 19.04
C LEU A 276 -16.46 17.32 18.75
N LYS A 277 -17.45 16.42 18.61
CA LYS A 277 -18.86 16.74 18.40
C LYS A 277 -19.37 17.61 19.56
N GLY A 278 -19.78 18.85 19.25
CA GLY A 278 -20.35 19.78 20.23
C GLY A 278 -19.36 20.68 20.98
N ARG A 279 -18.04 20.53 20.79
CA ARG A 279 -17.02 21.42 21.40
C ARG A 279 -16.65 22.65 20.56
N THR A 280 -17.12 22.71 19.33
CA THR A 280 -16.84 23.80 18.39
C THR A 280 -18.12 24.18 17.65
N ASN A 281 -18.44 25.47 17.59
CA ASN A 281 -19.38 25.97 16.59
C ASN A 281 -18.92 25.44 15.23
N TRP A 282 -19.81 24.80 14.47
CA TRP A 282 -19.53 24.20 13.16
C TRP A 282 -19.03 25.28 12.19
N GLN A 283 -17.75 25.64 12.29
CA GLN A 283 -17.12 26.71 11.55
C GLN A 283 -16.81 26.22 10.12
N GLN A 284 -16.85 27.15 9.17
CA GLN A 284 -16.33 26.94 7.83
C GLN A 284 -14.88 26.41 7.94
N PRO A 285 -14.45 25.48 7.06
CA PRO A 285 -13.06 24.99 7.06
C PRO A 285 -12.10 26.18 7.06
N ALA A 286 -11.10 26.17 7.94
CA ALA A 286 -10.14 27.27 8.00
C ALA A 286 -9.42 27.37 6.64
N PRO A 287 -9.35 28.56 6.03
CA PRO A 287 -8.56 28.73 4.81
C PRO A 287 -7.11 28.41 5.15
N LEU A 288 -6.47 27.52 4.36
CA LEU A 288 -5.03 27.38 4.46
C LEU A 288 -4.42 28.71 4.04
N ARG A 289 -3.66 29.32 4.96
CA ARG A 289 -2.84 30.49 4.59
C ARG A 289 -1.84 30.00 3.53
N PRO A 290 -1.81 30.59 2.33
CA PRO A 290 -0.86 30.19 1.31
C PRO A 290 0.55 30.34 1.88
N ILE A 291 1.34 29.26 1.85
CA ILE A 291 2.79 29.37 2.03
C ILE A 291 3.30 30.00 0.73
N GLY A 292 3.34 31.33 0.70
CA GLY A 292 3.82 32.13 -0.42
C GLY A 292 2.84 32.35 -1.58
N LYS A 293 3.25 33.19 -2.54
CA LYS A 293 2.48 33.63 -3.73
C LYS A 293 2.16 32.51 -4.75
N PHE A 294 2.34 31.24 -4.40
CA PHE A 294 2.09 30.08 -5.27
C PHE A 294 0.60 29.72 -5.40
N GLY A 295 -0.29 30.39 -4.66
CA GLY A 295 -1.73 30.13 -4.61
C GLY A 295 -2.55 30.43 -5.89
N LYS A 296 -1.91 30.73 -7.03
CA LYS A 296 -2.58 30.94 -8.34
C LYS A 296 -2.14 29.99 -9.46
N ALA A 297 -1.15 29.13 -9.23
CA ALA A 297 -0.54 28.35 -10.31
C ALA A 297 -1.23 27.00 -10.48
N GLY A 298 -1.77 26.72 -11.67
CA GLY A 298 -2.44 25.47 -12.05
C GLY A 298 -1.58 24.21 -11.89
N LEU A 299 -1.21 23.57 -12.99
CA LEU A 299 -0.48 22.28 -12.99
C LEU A 299 0.82 22.31 -12.15
N ILE A 300 1.53 23.44 -12.18
CA ILE A 300 2.77 23.68 -11.44
C ILE A 300 2.52 23.72 -9.92
N GLY A 301 1.43 24.33 -9.46
CA GLY A 301 1.10 24.38 -8.03
C GLY A 301 0.75 23.01 -7.45
N VAL A 302 0.15 22.14 -8.26
CA VAL A 302 -0.10 20.73 -7.88
C VAL A 302 1.22 19.97 -7.73
N ALA A 303 2.12 20.05 -8.72
CA ALA A 303 3.39 19.33 -8.71
C ALA A 303 4.32 19.80 -7.59
N VAL A 304 4.50 21.12 -7.43
CA VAL A 304 5.34 21.71 -6.36
C VAL A 304 4.89 21.23 -4.99
N SER A 305 3.62 20.93 -4.83
CA SER A 305 3.10 20.65 -3.52
C SER A 305 2.85 19.19 -3.21
N PHE A 306 2.66 18.38 -4.25
CA PHE A 306 3.00 16.98 -4.17
C PHE A 306 4.42 16.88 -3.62
N LEU A 307 5.38 17.63 -4.18
CA LEU A 307 6.75 17.68 -3.65
C LEU A 307 6.82 18.30 -2.24
N ILE A 308 6.16 19.41 -1.91
CA ILE A 308 6.24 19.98 -0.54
C ILE A 308 5.62 19.07 0.53
N VAL A 309 4.67 18.19 0.20
CA VAL A 309 4.08 17.26 1.19
C VAL A 309 4.77 15.90 1.14
N ILE A 310 5.15 15.43 -0.05
CA ILE A 310 5.96 14.23 -0.21
C ILE A 310 7.35 14.45 0.33
N PHE A 311 8.11 15.47 -0.03
CA PHE A 311 9.50 15.61 0.42
C PHE A 311 9.65 15.58 1.95
N PRO A 312 8.82 16.22 2.78
CA PRO A 312 8.90 16.07 4.24
C PRO A 312 8.38 14.74 4.80
N THR A 313 7.59 13.96 4.03
CA THR A 313 7.18 12.61 4.40
C THR A 313 8.18 11.57 3.87
N ALA A 314 8.54 11.68 2.61
CA ALA A 314 9.53 10.92 1.85
C ALA A 314 11.00 11.23 2.12
N VAL A 315 11.39 12.32 2.81
CA VAL A 315 12.76 12.49 3.33
C VAL A 315 12.96 11.59 4.54
N PRO A 316 12.05 11.54 5.54
CA PRO A 316 12.06 10.47 6.52
C PRO A 316 11.97 9.08 5.88
N PHE A 317 11.07 8.85 4.92
CA PHE A 317 10.97 7.54 4.25
C PHE A 317 12.15 7.22 3.34
N GLY A 318 12.77 8.22 2.74
CA GLY A 318 13.95 8.12 1.88
C GLY A 318 15.24 7.96 2.68
N LEU A 319 15.29 8.46 3.92
CA LEU A 319 16.32 8.12 4.91
C LEU A 319 16.11 6.69 5.44
N LEU A 320 14.85 6.28 5.65
CA LEU A 320 14.46 4.87 5.89
C LEU A 320 14.75 3.95 4.69
N TYR A 321 14.84 4.49 3.46
CA TYR A 321 15.13 3.74 2.23
C TYR A 321 16.63 3.78 1.85
N SER A 322 17.33 4.87 2.20
CA SER A 322 18.78 5.03 2.00
C SER A 322 19.57 4.24 3.03
N GLU A 323 18.96 3.93 4.17
CA GLU A 323 19.39 2.83 5.01
C GLU A 323 18.80 1.53 4.46
N THR A 324 19.39 1.02 3.38
CA THR A 324 19.52 -0.43 3.26
C THR A 324 20.25 -0.88 4.52
N HIS A 325 19.49 -1.23 5.56
CA HIS A 325 20.08 -1.65 6.82
C HIS A 325 20.90 -2.91 6.53
N VAL A 326 22.22 -2.79 6.57
CA VAL A 326 23.06 -3.93 6.89
C VAL A 326 22.81 -4.19 8.38
N SER A 327 21.96 -5.16 8.74
CA SER A 327 21.94 -5.61 10.15
C SER A 327 23.36 -6.05 10.47
N PRO A 328 23.87 -5.68 11.65
CA PRO A 328 25.14 -6.20 12.14
C PRO A 328 25.19 -7.73 12.23
N THR A 329 24.04 -8.39 12.06
CA THR A 329 23.84 -9.84 12.06
C THR A 329 23.00 -10.29 10.86
N LEU A 330 23.05 -9.54 9.74
CA LEU A 330 21.97 -9.58 8.75
C LEU A 330 21.94 -10.89 8.02
N GLY A 331 21.08 -11.68 8.60
CA GLY A 331 20.32 -12.62 7.91
C GLY A 331 18.79 -12.43 8.01
N CYS A 332 17.94 -13.43 7.71
CA CYS A 332 16.49 -13.54 7.84
C CYS A 332 15.88 -12.81 9.06
N ASN A 333 16.70 -12.42 10.03
CA ASN A 333 16.54 -11.36 11.04
C ASN A 333 16.05 -9.97 10.55
N SER A 334 15.93 -9.69 9.27
CA SER A 334 15.18 -8.51 8.76
C SER A 334 13.70 -8.78 8.54
N CYS A 335 13.31 -10.05 8.44
CA CYS A 335 11.92 -10.51 8.46
C CYS A 335 11.56 -11.16 9.81
N HIS A 336 12.54 -11.24 10.72
CA HIS A 336 12.43 -11.76 12.08
C HIS A 336 12.93 -10.79 13.12
N ASN A 337 12.27 -10.79 14.27
CA ASN A 337 12.84 -10.19 15.45
C ASN A 337 14.09 -11.01 15.86
N VAL A 338 15.29 -10.45 15.68
CA VAL A 338 16.67 -11.02 15.88
C VAL A 338 16.95 -11.62 17.27
N MET A 339 15.93 -11.67 18.08
CA MET A 339 15.92 -11.24 19.46
C MET A 339 14.87 -12.12 20.20
N MET A 340 13.75 -12.43 19.51
CA MET A 340 12.80 -13.48 19.91
C MET A 340 13.10 -14.89 19.36
N GLY A 341 13.98 -15.04 18.37
CA GLY A 341 14.42 -16.37 17.87
C GLY A 341 13.30 -17.28 17.35
N THR A 342 12.13 -16.74 17.01
CA THR A 342 10.94 -17.51 16.64
C THR A 342 10.75 -17.64 15.12
N ARG A 343 10.46 -18.88 14.70
CA ARG A 343 10.25 -19.39 13.33
C ARG A 343 9.35 -18.54 12.41
N MET A 344 9.72 -18.44 11.13
CA MET A 344 8.89 -17.89 10.04
C MET A 344 8.00 -19.01 9.54
N GLY A 345 6.72 -18.96 9.92
CA GLY A 345 5.67 -19.79 9.34
C GLY A 345 5.75 -21.29 9.64
N ILE A 346 4.58 -21.92 9.73
CA ILE A 346 4.44 -23.31 9.32
C ILE A 346 3.87 -23.19 7.92
N PRO A 347 4.53 -23.70 6.86
CA PRO A 347 3.98 -23.60 5.51
C PRO A 347 2.53 -24.14 5.51
N PRO A 348 1.61 -23.53 4.74
CA PRO A 348 0.22 -23.98 4.67
C PRO A 348 0.12 -25.49 4.41
N LYS A 349 -0.95 -26.14 4.89
CA LYS A 349 -1.10 -27.60 4.84
C LYS A 349 -1.01 -28.21 3.42
N ALA A 350 -1.12 -27.39 2.38
CA ALA A 350 -1.07 -27.80 0.97
C ALA A 350 0.36 -28.07 0.44
N PHE A 351 1.41 -27.66 1.14
CA PHE A 351 2.82 -27.83 0.73
C PHE A 351 3.32 -29.25 1.12
N LYS A 352 4.07 -29.96 0.24
CA LYS A 352 4.46 -31.37 0.45
C LYS A 352 5.44 -31.58 1.61
N ASP A 353 6.35 -30.65 1.87
CA ASP A 353 7.33 -30.83 2.93
C ASP A 353 6.88 -30.16 4.25
N ARG A 354 6.38 -31.02 5.15
CA ARG A 354 6.14 -30.68 6.57
C ARG A 354 7.06 -31.46 7.50
N LYS A 355 7.91 -32.33 6.96
CA LYS A 355 8.71 -33.30 7.74
C LYS A 355 10.06 -32.72 8.10
N ILE A 356 10.64 -31.92 7.21
CA ILE A 356 11.75 -31.06 7.55
C ILE A 356 11.13 -29.82 8.20
N ASN A 357 11.31 -29.66 9.51
CA ASN A 357 11.20 -28.34 10.09
C ASN A 357 12.49 -27.63 9.66
N PRO A 358 12.50 -26.74 8.65
CA PRO A 358 13.67 -25.89 8.47
C PRO A 358 13.92 -25.24 9.82
N LEU A 359 15.10 -25.51 10.36
CA LEU A 359 15.61 -24.70 11.44
C LEU A 359 15.75 -23.27 10.86
N LEU A 360 15.71 -22.23 11.71
CA LEU A 360 15.80 -20.83 11.27
C LEU A 360 17.05 -20.54 10.40
N ASP A 361 18.03 -21.44 10.44
CA ASP A 361 19.32 -21.48 9.77
C ASP A 361 19.34 -22.23 8.42
N ASP A 362 18.26 -22.94 8.02
CA ASP A 362 18.21 -23.62 6.72
C ASP A 362 17.65 -22.73 5.59
N ASN A 363 18.44 -21.73 5.21
CA ASN A 363 18.07 -20.73 4.21
C ASN A 363 17.96 -21.30 2.81
N HIS A 364 18.80 -22.28 2.49
CA HIS A 364 18.81 -22.91 1.19
C HIS A 364 17.48 -23.64 0.99
N TRP A 365 17.04 -24.44 1.97
CA TRP A 365 15.74 -25.11 1.90
C TRP A 365 14.57 -24.11 1.76
N MET A 366 14.57 -23.01 2.51
CA MET A 366 13.48 -22.02 2.45
C MET A 366 13.39 -21.32 1.09
N VAL A 367 14.53 -20.96 0.51
CA VAL A 367 14.58 -20.22 -0.77
C VAL A 367 14.47 -21.18 -1.97
N GLU A 368 14.94 -22.42 -1.86
CA GLU A 368 14.71 -23.47 -2.86
C GLU A 368 13.24 -23.89 -2.96
N HIS A 369 12.51 -23.94 -1.84
CA HIS A 369 11.05 -24.15 -1.84
C HIS A 369 10.31 -23.11 -2.70
N TRP A 370 10.87 -21.90 -2.78
CA TRP A 370 10.34 -20.79 -3.58
C TRP A 370 10.75 -20.87 -5.06
N PHE A 371 12.04 -21.11 -5.35
CA PHE A 371 12.56 -21.22 -6.72
C PHE A 371 12.06 -22.45 -7.46
N TYR A 372 11.93 -23.56 -6.73
CA TYR A 372 11.60 -24.86 -7.28
C TYR A 372 10.34 -25.41 -6.61
N PRO A 373 9.20 -24.71 -6.72
CA PRO A 373 7.98 -25.15 -6.06
C PRO A 373 7.65 -26.58 -6.47
N GLN A 374 7.79 -26.97 -7.72
CA GLN A 374 7.59 -28.34 -8.21
C GLN A 374 8.44 -29.44 -7.52
N VAL A 375 9.57 -29.12 -6.89
CA VAL A 375 10.45 -30.08 -6.19
C VAL A 375 10.06 -30.22 -4.72
N ALA A 376 9.41 -29.19 -4.18
CA ALA A 376 9.16 -28.99 -2.76
C ALA A 376 7.66 -29.11 -2.41
N TRP A 377 6.79 -28.93 -3.40
CA TRP A 377 5.35 -29.20 -3.44
C TRP A 377 5.02 -30.62 -3.79
#